data_AF-A0A4P6X7K5-F1
#
_entry.id   AF-A0A4P6X7K5-F1
#
_cell.length_a   1.000
_cell.length_b   1.000
_cell.length_c   1.000
_cell.angle_alpha   90.00
_cell.angle_beta   90.00
_cell.angle_gamma   90.00
#
_symmetry.space_group_name_H-M   'P 1'
#
loop_
_entity.id
_entity.type
_entity.pdbx_description
1 polymer ?
#
loop_
_entity_poly.entity_id
_entity_poly.type
_entity_poly.pdbx_seq_one_letter_code
_entity_poly.pdbx_strand_id
1 'polypeptide(L)'
;MTAEQHARLWAFVRGESDEISFERWFLAQDDLEVPLGGGLHWNLASADYRDRDVVWELRNSLAQRLEAHEKCKCASIPDLAAIPMGGGGLDERVFATIENVRDHGGDLWWLHLSKCSACGQHWMIAQEERIFDEYFLRRVSKETAKGILEHAWPDEFITYERVLKIGHIFATPCVFVDPMSGSLIWSAHDLQKARPEITVDEIARLLGVTPMNAKHLLQAKGG
;
A
#
# COMPACT_ATOMS: atom_id res chain seq x y z
N MET A 1 -5.84 21.89 -17.50
CA MET A 1 -6.01 21.16 -16.24
C MET A 1 -5.13 21.79 -15.17
N THR A 2 -5.75 22.27 -14.10
CA THR A 2 -5.07 22.83 -12.93
C THR A 2 -4.51 21.72 -12.03
N ALA A 3 -3.62 22.08 -11.09
CA ALA A 3 -3.11 21.12 -10.11
C ALA A 3 -4.21 20.57 -9.19
N GLU A 4 -5.21 21.38 -8.86
CA GLU A 4 -6.36 20.96 -8.05
C GLU A 4 -7.24 19.96 -8.80
N GLN A 5 -7.59 20.25 -10.06
CA GLN A 5 -8.33 19.32 -10.91
C GLN A 5 -7.60 17.99 -11.05
N HIS A 6 -6.29 18.06 -11.30
CA HIS A 6 -5.45 16.87 -11.41
C HIS A 6 -5.45 16.05 -10.12
N ALA A 7 -5.31 16.68 -8.96
CA ALA A 7 -5.38 16.01 -7.66
C ALA A 7 -6.74 15.37 -7.40
N ARG A 8 -7.84 16.03 -7.78
CA ARG A 8 -9.22 15.52 -7.64
C ARG A 8 -9.48 14.31 -8.52
N LEU A 9 -9.03 14.33 -9.78
CA LEU A 9 -9.15 13.20 -10.69
C LEU A 9 -8.40 11.98 -10.13
N TRP A 10 -7.18 12.17 -9.62
CA TRP A 10 -6.44 11.10 -8.98
C TRP A 10 -7.09 10.59 -7.69
N ALA A 11 -7.66 11.46 -6.86
CA ALA A 11 -8.40 11.04 -5.67
C ALA A 11 -9.58 10.13 -6.02
N PHE A 12 -10.29 10.42 -7.12
CA PHE A 12 -11.33 9.53 -7.63
C PHE A 12 -10.77 8.19 -8.14
N VAL A 13 -9.67 8.21 -8.90
CA VAL A 13 -8.99 6.98 -9.36
C VAL A 13 -8.64 6.06 -8.19
N ARG A 14 -8.14 6.63 -7.09
CA ARG A 14 -7.74 5.89 -5.88
C ARG A 14 -8.90 5.49 -4.98
N GLY A 15 -10.13 5.92 -5.27
CA GLY A 15 -11.31 5.66 -4.44
C GLY A 15 -11.38 6.49 -3.16
N GLU A 16 -10.66 7.61 -3.09
CA GLU A 16 -10.65 8.53 -1.94
C GLU A 16 -11.80 9.54 -1.99
N SER A 17 -12.49 9.63 -3.13
CA SER A 17 -13.69 10.44 -3.31
C SER A 17 -14.87 9.53 -3.64
N ASP A 18 -16.01 9.75 -2.97
CA ASP A 18 -17.23 9.06 -3.29
C ASP A 18 -17.74 9.44 -4.68
N GLU A 19 -18.45 8.51 -5.31
CA GLU A 19 -18.84 8.59 -6.71
C GLU A 19 -19.77 9.79 -6.97
N ILE A 20 -20.69 10.08 -6.04
CA ILE A 20 -21.68 11.16 -6.17
C ILE A 20 -21.01 12.53 -6.06
N SER A 21 -20.11 12.70 -5.09
CA SER A 21 -19.35 13.94 -4.93
C SER A 21 -18.44 14.19 -6.12
N PHE A 22 -17.80 13.13 -6.64
CA PHE A 22 -16.96 13.24 -7.82
C PHE A 22 -17.75 13.63 -9.07
N GLU A 23 -18.85 12.94 -9.36
CA GLU A 23 -19.72 13.24 -10.50
C GLU A 23 -20.16 14.71 -10.49
N ARG A 24 -20.70 15.18 -9.35
CA ARG A 24 -21.15 16.56 -9.21
C ARG A 24 -20.03 17.56 -9.44
N TRP A 25 -18.84 17.29 -8.89
CA TRP A 25 -17.68 18.14 -9.08
C TRP A 25 -17.25 18.17 -10.55
N PHE A 26 -17.18 17.01 -11.19
CA PHE A 26 -16.74 16.85 -12.59
C PHE A 26 -17.67 17.59 -13.54
N LEU A 27 -18.99 17.44 -13.39
CA LEU A 27 -20.00 18.12 -14.20
C LEU A 27 -20.01 19.65 -14.01
N ALA A 28 -19.40 20.16 -12.95
CA ALA A 28 -19.23 21.59 -12.72
C ALA A 28 -17.94 22.16 -13.34
N GLN A 29 -17.13 21.35 -14.02
CA GLN A 29 -15.90 21.80 -14.68
C GLN A 29 -16.13 21.98 -16.19
N ASP A 30 -15.95 23.20 -16.70
CA ASP A 30 -16.15 23.50 -18.13
C ASP A 30 -14.90 23.26 -18.99
N ASP A 31 -13.73 22.99 -18.38
CA ASP A 31 -12.42 23.00 -19.05
C ASP A 31 -11.67 21.65 -18.99
N LEU A 32 -12.36 20.56 -18.65
CA LEU A 32 -11.77 19.21 -18.55
C LEU A 32 -11.82 18.40 -19.86
N GLU A 33 -12.65 18.78 -20.84
CA GLU A 33 -12.77 18.03 -22.09
C GLU A 33 -11.45 17.97 -22.88
N VAL A 34 -10.80 19.11 -23.07
CA VAL A 34 -9.52 19.21 -23.81
C VAL A 34 -8.40 18.36 -23.17
N PRO A 35 -8.11 18.46 -21.86
CA PRO A 35 -7.04 17.66 -21.26
C PRO A 35 -7.38 16.17 -21.20
N LEU A 36 -8.64 15.77 -21.01
CA LEU A 36 -9.02 14.36 -20.94
C LEU A 36 -9.20 13.72 -22.33
N GLY A 37 -9.56 14.51 -23.33
CA GLY A 37 -10.03 14.06 -24.63
C GLY A 37 -11.53 13.79 -24.62
N GLY A 38 -12.22 14.14 -25.71
CA GLY A 38 -13.69 14.11 -25.78
C GLY A 38 -14.32 12.76 -25.44
N GLY A 39 -13.69 11.64 -25.83
CA GLY A 39 -14.22 10.31 -25.53
C GLY A 39 -14.24 9.98 -24.04
N LEU A 40 -13.10 10.17 -23.34
CA LEU A 40 -13.04 9.92 -21.89
C LEU A 40 -13.89 10.93 -21.12
N HIS A 41 -13.88 12.20 -21.54
CA HIS A 41 -14.72 13.23 -20.93
C HIS A 41 -16.20 12.87 -21.03
N TRP A 42 -16.67 12.45 -22.21
CA TRP A 42 -18.04 12.02 -22.41
C TRP A 42 -18.40 10.83 -21.52
N ASN A 43 -17.54 9.80 -21.48
CA ASN A 43 -17.77 8.63 -20.63
C ASN A 43 -17.90 9.02 -19.14
N LEU A 44 -17.05 9.93 -18.64
CA LEU A 44 -17.14 10.43 -17.26
C LEU A 44 -18.41 11.27 -17.03
N ALA A 45 -18.87 12.02 -18.03
CA ALA A 45 -20.06 12.87 -17.92
C ALA A 45 -21.38 12.08 -18.00
N SER A 46 -21.41 10.94 -18.70
CA SER A 46 -22.65 10.19 -19.00
C SER A 46 -22.76 8.84 -18.29
N ALA A 47 -21.80 8.47 -17.46
CA ALA A 47 -21.78 7.17 -16.79
C ALA A 47 -22.85 7.03 -15.70
N ASP A 48 -23.28 5.79 -15.45
CA ASP A 48 -24.04 5.46 -14.24
C ASP A 48 -23.07 5.16 -13.09
N TYR A 49 -22.81 6.17 -12.26
CA TYR A 49 -21.93 6.08 -11.09
C TYR A 49 -22.44 5.16 -9.97
N ARG A 50 -23.65 4.59 -10.11
CA ARG A 50 -24.19 3.57 -9.18
C ARG A 50 -23.77 2.16 -9.59
N ASP A 51 -23.32 1.98 -10.83
CA ASP A 51 -22.82 0.70 -11.34
C ASP A 51 -21.33 0.58 -11.01
N ARG A 52 -21.00 -0.45 -10.19
CA ARG A 52 -19.63 -0.67 -9.70
C ARG A 52 -18.66 -1.03 -10.81
N ASP A 53 -19.11 -1.77 -11.82
CA ASP A 53 -18.25 -2.22 -12.91
C ASP A 53 -17.92 -1.02 -13.82
N VAL A 54 -18.92 -0.18 -14.10
CA VAL A 54 -18.73 1.09 -14.82
C VAL A 54 -17.76 2.00 -14.08
N VAL A 55 -17.93 2.20 -12.77
CA VAL A 55 -17.02 3.04 -11.97
C VAL A 55 -15.59 2.49 -12.00
N TRP A 56 -15.42 1.18 -11.92
CA TRP A 56 -14.11 0.54 -12.03
C TRP A 56 -13.46 0.80 -13.40
N GLU A 57 -14.21 0.65 -14.50
CA GLU A 57 -13.72 0.93 -15.86
C GLU A 57 -13.35 2.41 -16.06
N LEU A 58 -14.14 3.34 -15.51
CA LEU A 58 -13.83 4.77 -15.55
C LEU A 58 -12.55 5.09 -14.80
N ARG A 59 -12.39 4.57 -13.58
CA ARG A 59 -11.16 4.77 -12.79
C ARG A 59 -9.93 4.28 -13.54
N ASN A 60 -10.01 3.11 -14.17
CA ASN A 60 -8.90 2.57 -14.97
C ASN A 60 -8.59 3.42 -16.21
N SER A 61 -9.61 3.82 -16.95
CA SER A 61 -9.46 4.64 -18.16
C SER A 61 -8.87 6.01 -17.82
N LEU A 62 -9.35 6.61 -16.72
CA LEU A 62 -8.83 7.87 -16.20
C LEU A 62 -7.39 7.73 -15.70
N ALA A 63 -7.07 6.67 -14.94
CA ALA A 63 -5.71 6.38 -14.51
C ALA A 63 -4.76 6.32 -15.72
N GLN A 64 -5.10 5.51 -16.74
CA GLN A 64 -4.29 5.37 -17.94
C GLN A 64 -4.06 6.73 -18.65
N ARG A 65 -5.09 7.58 -18.71
CA ARG A 65 -4.98 8.91 -19.32
C ARG A 65 -4.05 9.83 -18.52
N LEU A 66 -4.15 9.82 -17.20
CA LEU A 66 -3.35 10.67 -16.32
C LEU A 66 -1.90 10.18 -16.26
N GLU A 67 -1.67 8.86 -16.17
CA GLU A 67 -0.34 8.26 -16.10
C GLU A 67 0.55 8.60 -17.31
N ALA A 68 -0.04 8.81 -18.48
CA ALA A 68 0.71 9.17 -19.69
C ALA A 68 1.54 10.45 -19.55
N HIS A 69 1.24 11.28 -18.54
CA HIS A 69 1.92 12.54 -18.27
C HIS A 69 2.73 12.50 -16.96
N GLU A 70 2.71 11.38 -16.24
CA GLU A 70 3.41 11.23 -14.96
C GLU A 70 4.84 10.73 -15.14
N LYS A 71 5.74 11.26 -14.30
CA LYS A 71 7.14 10.80 -14.23
C LYS A 71 7.36 9.70 -13.20
N CYS A 72 6.33 9.36 -12.43
CA CYS A 72 6.39 8.36 -11.36
C CYS A 72 5.01 7.77 -11.10
N LYS A 73 4.94 6.69 -10.31
CA LYS A 73 3.66 6.05 -9.93
C LYS A 73 3.02 6.62 -8.66
N CYS A 74 3.65 7.60 -8.00
CA CYS A 74 3.18 8.10 -6.71
C CYS A 74 1.75 8.66 -6.74
N ALA A 75 1.29 9.19 -7.88
CA ALA A 75 -0.06 9.74 -7.98
C ALA A 75 -1.15 8.64 -8.09
N SER A 76 -0.82 7.46 -8.62
CA SER A 76 -1.77 6.35 -8.76
C SER A 76 -1.86 5.46 -7.51
N ILE A 77 -0.88 5.51 -6.61
CA ILE A 77 -0.86 4.71 -5.38
C ILE A 77 -1.77 5.36 -4.31
N PRO A 78 -2.74 4.65 -3.71
CA PRO A 78 -3.52 5.09 -2.55
C PRO A 78 -2.67 5.54 -1.37
N ASP A 79 -3.28 6.26 -0.42
CA ASP A 79 -2.58 6.67 0.80
C ASP A 79 -2.08 5.50 1.65
N LEU A 80 -2.78 4.35 1.62
CA LEU A 80 -2.31 3.08 2.16
C LEU A 80 -2.45 2.01 1.09
N ALA A 81 -1.35 1.34 0.74
CA ALA A 81 -1.32 0.37 -0.35
C ALA A 81 -0.41 -0.82 -0.05
N ALA A 82 -0.66 -1.93 -0.73
CA ALA A 82 0.27 -3.07 -0.83
C ALA A 82 0.77 -3.17 -2.27
N ILE A 83 2.08 -3.37 -2.43
CA ILE A 83 2.73 -3.55 -3.72
C ILE A 83 3.48 -4.89 -3.69
N PRO A 84 3.07 -5.88 -4.50
CA PRO A 84 3.63 -7.22 -4.45
C PRO A 84 5.08 -7.22 -4.94
N MET A 85 5.95 -7.91 -4.21
CA MET A 85 7.33 -8.12 -4.62
C MET A 85 7.38 -9.09 -5.79
N GLY A 86 8.07 -8.72 -6.88
CA GLY A 86 8.18 -9.56 -8.09
C GLY A 86 6.89 -9.74 -8.91
N GLY A 87 5.77 -9.12 -8.51
CA GLY A 87 4.47 -9.23 -9.18
C GLY A 87 4.38 -8.42 -10.47
N GLY A 88 4.75 -9.00 -11.62
CA GLY A 88 4.57 -8.37 -12.94
C GLY A 88 5.33 -7.05 -13.13
N GLY A 89 6.43 -6.87 -12.39
CA GLY A 89 7.29 -5.68 -12.38
C GLY A 89 6.59 -4.41 -11.87
N LEU A 90 5.50 -4.53 -11.11
CA LEU A 90 4.84 -3.37 -10.53
C LEU A 90 5.71 -2.69 -9.49
N ASP A 91 6.30 -3.48 -8.59
CA ASP A 91 7.32 -3.04 -7.64
C ASP A 91 8.46 -2.30 -8.36
N GLU A 92 9.05 -2.87 -9.40
CA GLU A 92 10.11 -2.23 -10.18
C GLU A 92 9.68 -0.84 -10.70
N ARG A 93 8.47 -0.73 -11.26
CA ARG A 93 7.93 0.54 -11.77
C ARG A 93 7.65 1.56 -10.67
N VAL A 94 7.18 1.12 -9.51
CA VAL A 94 6.90 1.98 -8.36
C VAL A 94 8.21 2.48 -7.75
N PHE A 95 9.14 1.57 -7.49
CA PHE A 95 10.42 1.86 -6.85
C PHE A 95 11.48 2.46 -7.78
N ALA A 96 11.27 2.48 -9.09
CA ALA A 96 12.14 3.17 -10.05
C ALA A 96 12.42 4.65 -9.73
N THR A 97 11.55 5.28 -8.93
CA THR A 97 11.71 6.68 -8.50
C THR A 97 11.64 6.86 -6.99
N ILE A 98 11.34 5.82 -6.21
CA ILE A 98 11.22 5.91 -4.75
C ILE A 98 12.53 5.45 -4.14
N GLU A 99 13.22 6.37 -3.49
CA GLU A 99 14.53 6.15 -2.90
C GLU A 99 14.42 6.09 -1.38
N ASN A 100 15.15 5.16 -0.76
CA ASN A 100 15.25 5.09 0.70
C ASN A 100 15.96 6.35 1.22
N VAL A 101 15.35 7.00 2.21
CA VAL A 101 15.89 8.17 2.90
C VAL A 101 16.46 7.79 4.26
N ARG A 102 15.77 6.90 4.97
CA ARG A 102 16.13 6.50 6.33
C ARG A 102 15.50 5.17 6.71
N ASP A 103 16.33 4.20 7.03
CA ASP A 103 15.88 3.01 7.75
C ASP A 103 15.54 3.35 9.20
N HIS A 104 14.52 2.70 9.75
CA HIS A 104 14.35 2.67 11.20
C HIS A 104 15.55 1.97 11.86
N GLY A 105 15.93 0.81 11.31
CA GLY A 105 17.02 -0.02 11.81
C GLY A 105 16.69 -0.72 13.14
N GLY A 106 17.67 -1.50 13.64
CA GLY A 106 17.53 -2.29 14.85
C GLY A 106 16.53 -3.44 14.69
N ASP A 107 15.67 -3.63 15.69
CA ASP A 107 14.67 -4.70 15.71
C ASP A 107 13.52 -4.48 14.70
N LEU A 108 13.37 -3.27 14.14
CA LEU A 108 12.34 -2.93 13.13
C LEU A 108 12.94 -2.90 11.73
N TRP A 109 13.58 -4.00 11.34
CA TRP A 109 14.30 -4.15 10.07
C TRP A 109 13.43 -3.94 8.83
N TRP A 110 12.12 -4.11 8.94
CA TRP A 110 11.16 -3.94 7.83
C TRP A 110 10.82 -2.46 7.55
N LEU A 111 11.03 -1.55 8.50
CA LEU A 111 10.46 -0.21 8.45
C LEU A 111 11.48 0.83 7.98
N HIS A 112 11.10 1.61 6.97
CA HIS A 112 11.92 2.70 6.46
C HIS A 112 11.08 3.87 5.92
N LEU A 113 11.70 5.04 5.84
CA LEU A 113 11.19 6.22 5.18
C LEU A 113 11.84 6.32 3.80
N SER A 114 11.01 6.53 2.78
CA SER A 114 11.43 6.74 1.41
C SER A 114 10.86 8.04 0.84
N LYS A 115 11.46 8.51 -0.25
CA LYS A 115 11.02 9.69 -0.97
C LYS A 115 11.12 9.48 -2.46
N CYS A 116 10.09 9.89 -3.19
CA CYS A 116 10.11 9.91 -4.63
C CYS A 116 11.02 11.03 -5.15
N SER A 117 12.03 10.70 -5.95
CA SER A 117 12.93 11.68 -6.57
C SER A 117 12.27 12.48 -7.69
N ALA A 118 11.17 11.98 -8.28
CA ALA A 118 10.43 12.68 -9.34
C ALA A 118 9.44 13.74 -8.81
N CYS A 119 8.61 13.39 -7.81
CA CYS A 119 7.56 14.28 -7.29
C CYS A 119 7.78 14.76 -5.85
N GLY A 120 8.78 14.22 -5.14
CA GLY A 120 9.09 14.60 -3.76
C GLY A 120 8.14 14.04 -2.70
N GLN A 121 7.17 13.18 -3.07
CA GLN A 121 6.29 12.50 -2.13
C GLN A 121 7.10 11.61 -1.17
N HIS A 122 6.79 11.68 0.12
CA HIS A 122 7.36 10.79 1.14
C HIS A 122 6.45 9.59 1.39
N TRP A 123 7.06 8.45 1.65
CA TRP A 123 6.40 7.19 1.94
C TRP A 123 7.03 6.57 3.17
N MET A 124 6.23 6.19 4.15
CA MET A 124 6.64 5.25 5.18
C MET A 124 6.34 3.86 4.66
N ILE A 125 7.33 2.97 4.64
CA ILE A 125 7.25 1.67 3.96
C ILE A 125 7.63 0.57 4.94
N ALA A 126 6.78 -0.45 5.03
CA ALA A 126 7.09 -1.72 5.68
C ALA A 126 7.32 -2.79 4.61
N GLN A 127 8.52 -3.34 4.57
CA GLN A 127 8.88 -4.48 3.73
C GLN A 127 8.50 -5.78 4.45
N GLU A 128 7.50 -6.49 3.94
CA GLU A 128 7.11 -7.81 4.46
C GLU A 128 7.46 -8.87 3.42
N GLU A 129 8.66 -9.42 3.53
CA GLU A 129 9.17 -10.49 2.66
C GLU A 129 9.02 -11.89 3.25
N ARG A 130 8.56 -11.99 4.51
CA ARG A 130 8.57 -13.25 5.24
C ARG A 130 7.31 -14.04 5.01
N ILE A 131 6.14 -13.42 5.04
CA ILE A 131 4.80 -14.01 5.07
C ILE A 131 3.95 -13.60 3.87
N PHE A 132 4.05 -12.34 3.42
CA PHE A 132 3.18 -11.80 2.36
C PHE A 132 3.91 -11.55 1.04
N ASP A 133 5.22 -11.29 1.08
CA ASP A 133 6.00 -10.89 -0.10
C ASP A 133 5.47 -9.57 -0.71
N GLU A 134 5.25 -8.58 0.16
CA GLU A 134 4.59 -7.30 -0.13
C GLU A 134 5.36 -6.11 0.47
N TYR A 135 5.38 -4.99 -0.25
CA TYR A 135 5.67 -3.69 0.33
C TYR A 135 4.36 -3.02 0.76
N PHE A 136 4.21 -2.74 2.06
CA PHE A 136 3.12 -1.91 2.56
C PHE A 136 3.55 -0.45 2.62
N LEU A 137 2.87 0.41 1.86
CA LEU A 137 3.20 1.82 1.71
C LEU A 137 2.16 2.68 2.39
N ARG A 138 2.62 3.64 3.19
CA ARG A 138 1.82 4.74 3.75
C ARG A 138 2.32 6.07 3.21
N ARG A 139 1.46 6.83 2.53
CA ARG A 139 1.75 8.21 2.13
C ARG A 139 1.87 9.07 3.39
N VAL A 140 2.97 9.80 3.51
CA VAL A 140 3.19 10.71 4.64
C VAL A 140 3.44 12.14 4.16
N SER A 141 2.97 13.12 4.95
CA SER A 141 3.21 14.53 4.66
C SER A 141 4.67 14.91 4.90
N LYS A 142 5.08 16.10 4.47
CA LYS A 142 6.43 16.62 4.74
C LYS A 142 6.68 16.80 6.24
N GLU A 143 5.64 17.18 6.98
CA GLU A 143 5.66 17.37 8.44
C GLU A 143 5.86 16.04 9.15
N THR A 144 5.10 15.00 8.77
CA THR A 144 5.30 13.64 9.31
C THR A 144 6.67 13.09 8.95
N ALA A 145 7.14 13.27 7.70
CA ALA A 145 8.48 12.85 7.29
C ALA A 145 9.58 13.53 8.12
N LYS A 146 9.43 14.84 8.40
CA LYS A 146 10.33 15.57 9.29
C LYS A 146 10.31 14.97 10.70
N GLY A 147 9.14 14.66 11.25
CA GLY A 147 9.01 13.98 12.54
C GLY A 147 9.75 12.64 12.57
N ILE A 148 9.61 11.81 11.53
CA ILE A 148 10.32 10.53 11.41
C ILE A 148 11.85 10.73 11.44
N LEU A 149 12.37 11.74 10.72
CA LEU A 149 13.79 12.08 10.75
C LEU A 149 14.28 12.53 12.14
N GLU A 150 13.36 13.05 12.95
CA GLU A 150 13.56 13.42 14.36
C GLU A 150 13.19 12.28 15.33
N HIS A 151 13.08 11.04 14.85
CA HIS A 151 12.75 9.81 15.59
C HIS A 151 11.29 9.68 16.08
N ALA A 152 10.36 10.48 15.56
CA ALA A 152 8.92 10.37 15.83
C ALA A 152 8.22 9.56 14.73
N TRP A 153 8.32 8.23 14.80
CA TRP A 153 7.65 7.34 13.85
C TRP A 153 6.16 7.17 14.16
N PRO A 154 5.27 7.26 13.15
CA PRO A 154 3.88 6.86 13.30
C PRO A 154 3.73 5.39 13.66
N ASP A 155 2.77 5.06 14.54
CA ASP A 155 2.62 3.70 15.07
C ASP A 155 2.20 2.63 14.05
N GLU A 156 1.76 3.01 12.85
CA GLU A 156 1.08 2.14 11.88
C GLU A 156 1.88 0.88 11.54
N PHE A 157 3.20 1.02 11.38
CA PHE A 157 4.12 -0.07 11.04
C PHE A 157 5.15 -0.38 12.15
N ILE A 158 4.96 0.14 13.37
CA ILE A 158 5.95 0.03 14.45
C ILE A 158 6.07 -1.38 15.01
N THR A 159 5.00 -2.18 14.98
CA THR A 159 5.07 -3.58 15.43
C THR A 159 4.85 -4.52 14.27
N TYR A 160 5.58 -5.63 14.27
CA TYR A 160 5.45 -6.64 13.23
C TYR A 160 4.03 -7.23 13.19
N GLU A 161 3.38 -7.38 14.36
CA GLU A 161 1.97 -7.76 14.45
C GLU A 161 1.05 -6.80 13.67
N ARG A 162 1.27 -5.48 13.74
CA ARG A 162 0.47 -4.51 12.97
C ARG A 162 0.71 -4.63 11.48
N VAL A 163 1.97 -4.83 11.06
CA VAL A 163 2.32 -5.08 9.66
C VAL A 163 1.57 -6.32 9.14
N LEU A 164 1.58 -7.43 9.87
CA LEU A 164 0.86 -8.64 9.48
C LEU A 164 -0.67 -8.43 9.43
N LYS A 165 -1.23 -7.69 10.40
CA LYS A 165 -2.67 -7.35 10.37
C LYS A 165 -3.04 -6.52 9.15
N ILE A 166 -2.18 -5.60 8.73
CA ILE A 166 -2.36 -4.83 7.49
C ILE A 166 -2.24 -5.77 6.29
N GLY A 167 -1.27 -6.69 6.29
CA GLY A 167 -1.16 -7.73 5.27
C GLY A 167 -2.45 -8.51 5.06
N HIS A 168 -3.15 -8.93 6.12
CA HIS A 168 -4.44 -9.63 6.00
C HIS A 168 -5.58 -8.80 5.41
N ILE A 169 -5.47 -7.46 5.40
CA ILE A 169 -6.47 -6.59 4.78
C ILE A 169 -6.21 -6.46 3.28
N PHE A 170 -4.94 -6.39 2.87
CA PHE A 170 -4.56 -6.00 1.50
C PHE A 170 -4.04 -7.16 0.64
N ALA A 171 -3.54 -8.22 1.26
CA ALA A 171 -2.79 -9.27 0.58
C ALA A 171 -3.24 -10.66 1.04
N THR A 172 -2.85 -11.66 0.25
CA THR A 172 -3.04 -13.07 0.62
C THR A 172 -1.70 -13.61 1.14
N PRO A 173 -1.66 -14.22 2.34
CA PRO A 173 -0.42 -14.83 2.83
C PRO A 173 0.12 -15.86 1.83
N CYS A 174 1.45 -15.97 1.74
CA CYS A 174 2.10 -17.00 0.95
C CYS A 174 1.72 -18.40 1.45
N VAL A 175 1.55 -19.34 0.52
CA VAL A 175 1.39 -20.76 0.86
C VAL A 175 2.76 -21.39 0.96
N PHE A 176 3.21 -21.64 2.18
CA PHE A 176 4.49 -22.30 2.43
C PHE A 176 4.41 -23.79 2.11
N VAL A 177 5.30 -24.26 1.23
CA VAL A 177 5.48 -25.69 0.97
C VAL A 177 6.02 -26.41 2.20
N ASP A 178 6.98 -25.78 2.89
CA ASP A 178 7.51 -26.25 4.17
C ASP A 178 6.79 -25.51 5.33
N PRO A 179 5.94 -26.19 6.11
CA PRO A 179 5.25 -25.57 7.25
C PRO A 179 6.17 -25.21 8.41
N MET A 180 7.46 -25.60 8.35
CA MET A 180 8.51 -25.28 9.32
C MET A 180 9.60 -24.38 8.71
N SER A 181 9.26 -23.62 7.67
CA SER A 181 10.20 -22.68 7.04
C SER A 181 10.81 -21.70 8.05
N GLY A 182 12.05 -21.27 7.78
CA GLY A 182 12.75 -20.29 8.63
C GLY A 182 11.93 -19.01 8.83
N SER A 183 11.33 -18.47 7.76
CA SER A 183 10.46 -17.29 7.82
C SER A 183 9.32 -17.46 8.82
N LEU A 184 8.61 -18.60 8.79
CA LEU A 184 7.53 -18.88 9.73
C LEU A 184 8.02 -19.00 11.18
N ILE A 185 9.16 -19.68 11.39
CA ILE A 185 9.74 -19.86 12.73
C ILE A 185 10.15 -18.50 13.30
N TRP A 186 10.94 -17.72 12.55
CA TRP A 186 11.41 -16.42 12.99
C TRP A 186 10.24 -15.46 13.25
N SER A 187 9.25 -15.43 12.36
CA SER A 187 8.06 -14.59 12.55
C SER A 187 7.25 -14.99 13.79
N ALA A 188 7.08 -16.28 14.08
CA ALA A 188 6.41 -16.72 15.30
C ALA A 188 7.18 -16.32 16.58
N HIS A 189 8.51 -16.45 16.58
CA HIS A 189 9.36 -16.06 17.71
C HIS A 189 9.40 -14.54 17.90
N ASP A 190 9.49 -13.76 16.82
CA ASP A 190 9.46 -12.29 16.89
C ASP A 190 8.13 -11.79 17.47
N LEU A 191 7.00 -12.42 17.09
CA LEU A 191 5.68 -12.13 17.66
C LEU A 191 5.61 -12.48 19.16
N GLN A 192 6.09 -13.66 19.56
CA GLN A 192 6.10 -14.06 20.98
C GLN A 192 7.03 -13.20 21.83
N LYS A 193 8.19 -12.81 21.29
CA LYS A 193 9.13 -11.91 21.98
C LYS A 193 8.52 -10.53 22.19
N ALA A 194 7.83 -9.99 21.18
CA ALA A 194 7.19 -8.69 21.26
C ALA A 194 5.96 -8.68 22.17
N ARG A 195 5.21 -9.79 22.21
CA ARG A 195 4.00 -9.95 23.03
C ARG A 195 3.97 -11.36 23.67
N PRO A 196 4.60 -11.58 24.84
CA PRO A 196 4.74 -12.91 25.45
C PRO A 196 3.43 -13.63 25.75
N GLU A 197 2.34 -12.89 25.94
CA GLU A 197 0.99 -13.40 26.18
C GLU A 197 0.20 -13.73 24.91
N ILE A 198 0.78 -13.52 23.71
CA ILE A 198 0.11 -13.84 22.45
C ILE A 198 -0.27 -15.32 22.38
N THR A 199 -1.51 -15.61 21.98
CA THR A 199 -1.99 -16.98 21.91
C THR A 199 -1.53 -17.69 20.64
N VAL A 200 -1.50 -19.03 20.69
CA VAL A 200 -1.21 -19.87 19.52
C VAL A 200 -2.18 -19.58 18.37
N ASP A 201 -3.46 -19.38 18.67
CA ASP A 201 -4.49 -19.07 17.67
C ASP A 201 -4.29 -17.70 17.02
N GLU A 202 -3.80 -16.71 17.77
CA GLU A 202 -3.44 -15.40 17.21
C GLU A 202 -2.24 -15.50 16.29
N ILE A 203 -1.17 -16.20 16.68
CA ILE A 203 -0.01 -16.44 15.82
C ILE A 203 -0.43 -17.17 14.54
N ALA A 204 -1.21 -18.24 14.67
CA ALA A 204 -1.71 -19.01 13.54
C ALA A 204 -2.45 -18.12 12.53
N ARG A 205 -3.34 -17.27 13.04
CA ARG A 205 -4.08 -16.30 12.21
C ARG A 205 -3.15 -15.31 11.53
N LEU A 206 -2.23 -14.69 12.28
CA LEU A 206 -1.31 -13.68 11.74
C LEU A 206 -0.39 -14.24 10.66
N LEU A 207 0.07 -15.49 10.81
CA LEU A 207 0.97 -16.14 9.86
C LEU A 207 0.24 -16.92 8.75
N GLY A 208 -1.10 -16.99 8.77
CA GLY A 208 -1.86 -17.76 7.79
C GLY A 208 -1.65 -19.28 7.88
N VAL A 209 -1.35 -19.80 9.08
CA VAL A 209 -1.11 -21.24 9.32
C VAL A 209 -2.14 -21.83 10.29
N THR A 210 -2.13 -23.15 10.46
CA THR A 210 -3.02 -23.81 11.45
C THR A 210 -2.50 -23.61 12.89
N PRO A 211 -3.37 -23.66 13.91
CA PRO A 211 -2.93 -23.62 15.32
C PRO A 211 -1.92 -24.71 15.69
N MET A 212 -2.05 -25.90 15.10
CA MET A 212 -1.10 -26.99 15.30
C MET A 212 0.28 -26.64 14.74
N ASN A 213 0.36 -26.05 13.55
CA ASN A 213 1.63 -25.58 12.98
C ASN A 213 2.22 -24.46 13.83
N ALA A 214 1.43 -23.45 14.22
CA ALA A 214 1.89 -22.36 15.07
C ALA A 214 2.49 -22.87 16.40
N LYS A 215 1.88 -23.88 17.02
CA LYS A 215 2.42 -24.53 18.21
C LYS A 215 3.80 -25.15 17.95
N HIS A 216 3.98 -25.83 16.82
CA HIS A 216 5.27 -26.42 16.45
C HIS A 216 6.33 -25.36 16.15
N LEU A 217 5.96 -24.25 15.47
CA LEU A 217 6.86 -23.14 15.19
C LEU A 217 7.46 -22.56 16.48
N LEU A 218 6.64 -22.34 17.52
CA LEU A 218 7.08 -21.84 18.81
C LEU A 218 7.99 -22.80 19.59
N GLN A 219 7.90 -24.11 19.31
CA GLN A 219 8.74 -25.13 19.94
C GLN A 219 10.04 -25.36 19.18
N ALA A 220 10.12 -24.92 17.92
CA ALA A 220 11.33 -25.02 17.13
C ALA A 220 12.39 -24.08 17.71
N LYS A 221 13.64 -24.57 17.81
CA LYS A 221 14.77 -23.71 18.14
C LYS A 221 15.00 -22.78 16.95
N GLY A 222 14.87 -21.47 17.16
CA GLY A 222 15.35 -20.48 16.20
C GLY A 222 16.83 -20.76 15.96
N GLY A 223 17.17 -21.19 14.75
CA GLY A 223 18.55 -21.40 14.31
C GLY A 223 19.32 -20.09 14.24
#